data_AF-A0A953QKF3-F1
#
_entry.id   AF-A0A953QKF3-F1
#
_cell.length_a   1.000
_cell.length_b   1.000
_cell.length_c   1.000
_cell.angle_alpha   90.00
_cell.angle_beta   90.00
_cell.angle_gamma   90.00
#
_symmetry.space_group_name_H-M   'P 1'
#
loop_
_entity.id
_entity.type
_entity.pdbx_description
1 polymer ?
#
loop_
_entity_poly.entity_id
_entity_poly.type
_entity_poly.pdbx_seq_one_letter_code
_entity_poly.pdbx_strand_id
1 'polypeptide(L)' 'ELGVELEESATGGGSDGNFTAALGVPTLDGLGAVGEGAHAVNESILINRIADRTALLAKLVAAI' A
#
# COMPACT_ATOMS: atom_id res chain seq x y z
N GLU A 1 -9.41 3.74 15.93
CA GLU A 1 -9.31 4.25 14.55
C GLU A 1 -7.96 4.90 14.32
N LEU A 2 -7.55 5.07 13.05
CA LEU A 2 -6.31 5.75 12.65
C LEU A 2 -6.53 7.16 12.09
N GLY A 3 -7.78 7.62 11.94
CA GLY A 3 -8.08 8.92 11.33
C GLY A 3 -7.68 9.02 9.86
N VAL A 4 -7.60 7.87 9.16
CA VAL A 4 -7.28 7.76 7.73
C VAL A 4 -8.51 7.24 7.02
N GLU A 5 -8.95 7.93 5.97
CA GLU A 5 -9.95 7.38 5.04
C GLU A 5 -9.27 6.43 4.06
N LEU A 6 -9.87 5.25 3.89
CA LEU A 6 -9.41 4.24 2.95
C LEU A 6 -10.26 4.33 1.68
N GLU A 7 -9.59 4.48 0.56
CA GLU A 7 -10.21 4.54 -0.76
C GLU A 7 -9.67 3.41 -1.63
N GLU A 8 -10.51 2.95 -2.56
CA GLU A 8 -10.06 2.06 -3.62
C GLU A 8 -9.30 2.85 -4.68
N SER A 9 -8.18 2.29 -5.14
CA SER A 9 -7.39 2.88 -6.22
C SER A 9 -7.02 1.81 -7.23
N ALA A 10 -7.08 2.16 -8.51
CA ALA A 10 -6.59 1.33 -9.61
C ALA A 10 -5.34 1.97 -10.22
N THR A 11 -4.41 1.14 -10.68
CA THR A 11 -3.25 1.61 -11.45
C THR A 11 -3.23 0.88 -12.80
N GLY A 12 -2.52 1.43 -13.78
CA GLY A 12 -2.29 0.74 -15.06
C GLY A 12 -1.18 -0.32 -15.01
N GLY A 13 -0.54 -0.51 -13.86
CA GLY A 13 0.58 -1.42 -13.66
C GLY A 13 0.17 -2.76 -13.04
N GLY A 14 1.17 -3.52 -12.60
CA GLY A 14 1.00 -4.76 -11.85
C GLY A 14 1.98 -4.83 -10.68
N SER A 15 1.74 -5.77 -9.78
CA SER A 15 2.58 -6.07 -8.63
C SER A 15 2.79 -7.58 -8.48
N ASP A 16 3.64 -7.98 -7.55
CA ASP A 16 3.81 -9.39 -7.20
C ASP A 16 2.50 -10.01 -6.68
N GLY A 17 1.57 -9.18 -6.18
CA GLY A 17 0.25 -9.61 -5.75
C GLY A 17 -0.61 -10.17 -6.89
N ASN A 18 -0.32 -9.83 -8.15
CA ASN A 18 -0.99 -10.44 -9.30
C ASN A 18 -0.72 -11.95 -9.38
N PHE A 19 0.46 -12.42 -8.99
CA PHE A 19 0.79 -13.84 -9.04
C PHE A 19 0.01 -14.65 -8.00
N THR A 20 -0.08 -14.15 -6.77
CA THR A 20 -0.85 -14.81 -5.70
C THR A 20 -2.35 -14.73 -5.97
N ALA A 21 -2.84 -13.59 -6.47
CA ALA A 21 -4.23 -13.44 -6.87
C ALA A 21 -4.62 -14.41 -7.99
N ALA A 22 -3.74 -14.64 -8.98
CA ALA A 22 -3.98 -15.61 -10.06
C ALA A 22 -4.12 -17.06 -9.56
N LEU A 23 -3.58 -17.38 -8.39
CA LEU A 23 -3.75 -18.69 -7.72
C LEU A 23 -5.05 -18.78 -6.89
N GLY A 24 -5.90 -17.75 -6.92
CA GLY A 24 -7.12 -17.67 -6.12
C GLY A 24 -6.89 -17.29 -4.67
N VAL A 25 -5.69 -16.80 -4.30
CA VAL A 25 -5.38 -16.34 -2.95
C VAL A 25 -5.79 -14.87 -2.80
N PRO A 26 -6.72 -14.53 -1.88
CA PRO A 26 -7.06 -13.14 -1.60
C PRO A 26 -5.80 -12.37 -1.18
N THR A 27 -5.45 -11.35 -1.95
CA THR A 27 -4.20 -10.61 -1.77
C THR A 27 -4.51 -9.13 -1.62
N LEU A 28 -4.05 -8.54 -0.52
CA LEU A 28 -4.03 -7.09 -0.33
C LEU A 28 -2.69 -6.55 -0.81
N ASP A 29 -2.72 -5.62 -1.76
CA ASP A 29 -1.56 -4.98 -2.36
C ASP A 29 -1.59 -3.47 -2.12
N GLY A 30 -0.47 -2.79 -2.37
CA GLY A 30 -0.38 -1.34 -2.26
C GLY A 30 -0.37 -0.86 -0.81
N LEU A 31 0.13 -1.67 0.13
CA LEU A 31 0.29 -1.33 1.56
C LEU A 31 1.61 -0.61 1.90
N GLY A 32 2.39 -0.23 0.88
CA GLY A 32 3.69 0.43 1.01
C GLY A 32 3.65 1.92 1.38
N ALA A 33 4.78 2.61 1.21
CA ALA A 33 4.89 4.05 1.48
C ALA A 33 4.03 4.89 0.51
N VAL A 34 3.64 6.09 0.96
CA VAL A 34 3.00 7.09 0.10
C VAL A 34 4.08 8.02 -0.43
N GLY A 35 4.03 8.30 -1.73
CA GLY A 35 5.07 9.04 -2.42
C GLY A 35 4.66 9.45 -3.83
N GLU A 36 5.60 10.04 -4.55
CA GLU A 36 5.41 10.60 -5.88
C GLU A 36 6.54 10.19 -6.82
N GLY A 37 6.27 10.17 -8.12
CA GLY A 37 7.30 10.02 -9.15
C GLY A 37 8.00 8.67 -9.17
N ALA A 38 7.27 7.57 -8.89
CA ALA A 38 7.83 6.22 -8.98
C ALA A 38 8.56 6.01 -10.32
N HIS A 39 9.83 5.56 -10.26
CA HIS A 39 10.72 5.37 -11.40
C HIS A 39 11.19 6.66 -12.11
N ALA A 40 11.15 7.82 -11.44
CA ALA A 40 11.62 9.09 -11.98
C ALA A 40 12.67 9.76 -11.08
N VAL A 41 13.38 10.77 -11.58
CA VAL A 41 14.41 11.51 -10.82
C VAL A 41 13.81 12.18 -9.57
N ASN A 42 12.53 12.52 -9.60
CA ASN A 42 11.78 13.09 -8.48
C ASN A 42 11.07 12.02 -7.62
N GLU A 43 11.47 10.75 -7.72
CA GLU A 43 10.96 9.69 -6.85
C GLU A 43 11.19 10.05 -5.38
N SER A 44 10.11 10.07 -4.61
CA SER A 44 10.15 10.50 -3.21
C SER A 44 9.02 9.90 -2.39
N ILE A 45 9.18 9.89 -1.07
CA ILE A 45 8.15 9.49 -0.11
C ILE A 45 7.77 10.64 0.81
N LEU A 46 6.52 10.64 1.27
CA LEU A 46 5.99 11.64 2.19
C LEU A 46 6.29 11.24 3.64
N ILE A 47 7.20 11.95 4.31
CA ILE A 47 7.63 11.64 5.69
C ILE A 47 6.45 11.65 6.67
N ASN A 48 5.52 12.61 6.52
CA ASN A 48 4.32 12.71 7.35
C ASN A 48 3.32 11.55 7.15
N ARG A 49 3.54 10.68 6.15
CA ARG A 49 2.72 9.49 5.86
C ARG A 49 3.40 8.17 6.25
N ILE A 50 4.53 8.21 6.96
CA ILE A 50 5.20 6.99 7.40
C ILE A 50 4.47 6.38 8.60
N ALA A 51 4.08 7.22 9.57
CA ALA A 51 3.51 6.76 10.83
C ALA A 51 2.12 6.12 10.66
N ASP A 52 1.23 6.73 9.88
CA ASP A 52 -0.12 6.22 9.63
C ASP A 52 -0.09 4.90 8.83
N ARG A 53 0.75 4.80 7.79
CA ARG A 53 0.91 3.58 6.99
C ARG A 53 1.50 2.44 7.80
N THR A 54 2.49 2.73 8.65
CA THR A 54 3.06 1.73 9.55
C THR A 54 2.02 1.25 10.57
N ALA A 55 1.26 2.17 11.16
CA ALA A 55 0.20 1.83 12.11
C ALA A 55 -0.92 1.02 11.45
N LEU A 56 -1.28 1.32 10.20
CA LEU A 56 -2.25 0.55 9.43
C LEU A 56 -1.77 -0.88 9.21
N LEU A 57 -0.56 -1.06 8.68
CA LEU A 57 0.01 -2.39 8.44
C LEU A 57 0.10 -3.20 9.74
N ALA A 58 0.58 -2.60 10.83
CA ALA A 58 0.67 -3.26 12.12
C ALA A 58 -0.71 -3.71 12.64
N LYS A 59 -1.75 -2.87 12.48
CA LYS A 59 -3.12 -3.23 12.86
C LYS A 59 -3.72 -4.33 11.99
N LEU A 60 -3.45 -4.32 10.69
CA LEU A 60 -3.88 -5.40 9.78
C LEU A 60 -3.27 -6.74 10.22
N VAL A 61 -1.96 -6.77 10.46
CA VAL A 61 -1.28 -7.99 10.93
C VAL A 61 -1.80 -8.45 12.28
N ALA A 62 -2.05 -7.53 13.22
CA ALA A 62 -2.56 -7.87 14.55
C ALA A 62 -4.05 -8.28 14.58
N ALA A 63 -4.80 -8.02 13.50
CA ALA A 63 -6.23 -8.35 13.38
C ALA A 63 -6.48 -9.70 12.69
N ILE A 64 -5.41 -10.37 12.23
CA ILE A 64 -5.43 -11.75 11.71
C ILE A 64 -5.18 -12.72 12.87
#